data_AF-A0A937QNN9-F1
#
_entry.id   AF-A0A937QNN9-F1
#
_cell.length_a   1.000
_cell.length_b   1.000
_cell.length_c   1.000
_cell.angle_alpha   90.00
_cell.angle_beta   90.00
_cell.angle_gamma   90.00
#
_symmetry.space_group_name_H-M   'P 1'
#
loop_
_entity.id
_entity.type
_entity.pdbx_description
1 polymer ?
#
loop_
_entity_poly.entity_id
_entity_poly.type
_entity_poly.pdbx_seq_one_letter_code
_entity_poly.pdbx_strand_id
1 'polypeptide(L)'
;MQLRKPAVAGQFYPGQHDSCIDEINECLDAMTLGVSLPETIAAGIVPHAGWAFSGSLTALVFSAIRQQHDKVHTFVIFGAAHSYLGTLPAVCDRGVWQTPLGEIFVDEELAEAVLSTGSAVSDPSAHLSEHSIEVQVPFIQYLFPGAKILPILVPPDDRATALGASVAEIIRRQESKKIICLGSTDLTHYGPRYGFVPKGTDPKALQWAQNVNDKEFIDLALELKATDLIASAAKNGNACGPGAAAATISAAKDLGSERGLLLAQTSSSEVMHDKMGKSSTDSVGYAAIVF
;
A
#
# COMPACT_ATOMS: atom_id res chain seq x y z
N MET A 1 13.48 -9.82 21.62
CA MET A 1 12.95 -8.97 20.53
C MET A 1 12.62 -9.87 19.36
N GLN A 2 11.39 -9.82 18.85
CA GLN A 2 10.97 -10.63 17.70
C GLN A 2 11.53 -10.00 16.42
N LEU A 3 12.11 -10.82 15.53
CA LEU A 3 12.70 -10.36 14.27
C LEU A 3 11.94 -10.99 13.09
N ARG A 4 11.41 -10.14 12.20
CA ARG A 4 10.90 -10.57 10.89
C ARG A 4 11.97 -10.32 9.83
N LYS A 5 12.47 -11.40 9.22
CA LYS A 5 13.39 -11.34 8.07
C LYS A 5 12.63 -10.95 6.80
N PRO A 6 13.29 -10.38 5.79
CA PRO A 6 12.64 -10.10 4.53
C PRO A 6 12.27 -11.41 3.82
N ALA A 7 11.06 -11.49 3.29
CA ALA A 7 10.53 -12.63 2.54
C ALA A 7 10.80 -12.50 1.03
N VAL A 8 10.92 -11.26 0.51
CA VAL A 8 10.99 -11.00 -0.94
C VAL A 8 12.18 -10.11 -1.36
N ALA A 9 13.09 -9.78 -0.45
CA ALA A 9 14.38 -9.18 -0.80
C ALA A 9 15.17 -10.07 -1.78
N GLY A 10 15.70 -9.47 -2.85
CA GLY A 10 16.30 -10.15 -3.99
C GLY A 10 15.31 -10.66 -5.04
N GLN A 11 14.00 -10.45 -4.84
CA GLN A 11 12.95 -10.82 -5.80
C GLN A 11 12.07 -9.63 -6.21
N PHE A 12 11.49 -8.94 -5.23
CA PHE A 12 10.60 -7.79 -5.47
C PHE A 12 11.37 -6.47 -5.41
N TYR A 13 12.49 -6.46 -4.71
CA TYR A 13 13.43 -5.34 -4.61
C TYR A 13 14.83 -5.90 -4.34
N PRO A 14 15.92 -5.14 -4.53
CA PRO A 14 17.27 -5.65 -4.40
C PRO A 14 17.58 -6.13 -2.99
N GLY A 15 18.29 -7.26 -2.88
CA GLY A 15 18.61 -7.87 -1.59
C GLY A 15 19.91 -7.35 -0.94
N GLN A 16 20.64 -6.47 -1.60
CA GLN A 16 21.90 -5.89 -1.11
C GLN A 16 21.72 -4.41 -0.84
N HIS A 17 22.46 -3.89 0.16
CA HIS A 17 22.31 -2.53 0.65
C HIS A 17 22.43 -1.48 -0.46
N ASP A 18 23.55 -1.45 -1.18
CA ASP A 18 23.84 -0.39 -2.15
C ASP A 18 22.88 -0.44 -3.34
N SER A 19 22.61 -1.63 -3.89
CA SER A 19 21.66 -1.76 -5.00
C SER A 19 20.21 -1.45 -4.59
N CYS A 20 19.85 -1.67 -3.32
CA CYS A 20 18.54 -1.27 -2.80
C CYS A 20 18.42 0.25 -2.75
N ILE A 21 19.46 0.97 -2.32
CA ILE A 21 19.50 2.43 -2.36
C ILE A 21 19.44 2.94 -3.81
N ASP A 22 20.20 2.33 -4.71
CA ASP A 22 20.23 2.73 -6.13
C ASP A 22 18.84 2.61 -6.76
N GLU A 23 18.15 1.47 -6.58
CA GLU A 23 16.80 1.29 -7.16
C GLU A 23 15.74 2.19 -6.48
N ILE A 24 15.89 2.53 -5.19
CA ILE A 24 15.05 3.56 -4.55
C ILE A 24 15.24 4.92 -5.23
N ASN A 25 16.48 5.34 -5.49
CA ASN A 25 16.77 6.61 -6.16
C ASN A 25 16.24 6.60 -7.59
N GLU A 26 16.42 5.51 -8.34
CA GLU A 26 15.83 5.35 -9.68
C GLU A 26 14.31 5.48 -9.65
N CYS A 27 13.64 4.90 -8.65
CA CYS A 27 12.19 5.03 -8.48
C CYS A 27 11.77 6.47 -8.17
N LEU A 28 12.53 7.20 -7.35
CA LEU A 28 12.28 8.60 -7.00
C LEU A 28 12.47 9.53 -8.20
N ASP A 29 13.46 9.25 -9.05
CA ASP A 29 13.78 10.08 -10.22
C ASP A 29 12.89 9.76 -11.43
N ALA A 30 12.21 8.61 -11.44
CA ALA A 30 11.41 8.15 -12.57
C ALA A 30 10.16 9.01 -12.85
N MET A 31 9.57 9.64 -11.82
CA MET A 31 8.35 10.44 -11.96
C MET A 31 8.38 11.66 -11.04
N THR A 32 7.98 12.81 -11.58
CA THR A 32 7.83 14.04 -10.81
C THR A 32 6.38 14.30 -10.43
N LEU A 33 6.14 14.87 -9.26
CA LEU A 33 4.80 15.33 -8.85
C LEU A 33 4.31 16.44 -9.78
N GLY A 34 3.35 16.11 -10.65
CA GLY A 34 2.75 17.03 -11.62
C GLY A 34 1.46 17.70 -11.15
N VAL A 35 1.05 17.49 -9.89
CA VAL A 35 -0.22 17.94 -9.34
C VAL A 35 -0.01 18.76 -8.06
N SER A 36 -0.91 19.71 -7.80
CA SER A 36 -0.92 20.43 -6.52
C SER A 36 -1.35 19.47 -5.41
N LEU A 37 -0.49 19.32 -4.40
CA LEU A 37 -0.78 18.52 -3.23
C LEU A 37 -1.75 19.24 -2.28
N PRO A 38 -2.52 18.50 -1.45
CA PRO A 38 -3.24 19.07 -0.33
C PRO A 38 -2.27 19.65 0.71
N GLU A 39 -2.75 20.58 1.57
CA GLU A 39 -1.95 21.21 2.63
C GLU A 39 -1.38 20.22 3.64
N THR A 40 -2.07 19.11 3.86
CA THR A 40 -1.60 18.00 4.68
C THR A 40 -1.99 16.69 4.02
N ILE A 41 -1.11 15.70 4.11
CA ILE A 41 -1.40 14.33 3.72
C ILE A 41 -1.55 13.50 4.99
N ALA A 42 -2.68 12.83 5.17
CA ALA A 42 -2.95 11.95 6.29
C ALA A 42 -2.78 10.47 5.92
N ALA A 43 -2.99 10.13 4.65
CA ALA A 43 -2.89 8.76 4.18
C ALA A 43 -2.48 8.64 2.71
N GLY A 44 -2.16 7.43 2.26
CA GLY A 44 -1.93 7.13 0.84
C GLY A 44 -2.17 5.66 0.49
N ILE A 45 -2.43 5.39 -0.78
CA ILE A 45 -2.48 4.03 -1.34
C ILE A 45 -1.25 3.82 -2.22
N VAL A 46 -0.55 2.71 -1.99
CA VAL A 46 0.67 2.31 -2.70
C VAL A 46 0.55 0.89 -3.27
N PRO A 47 1.08 0.63 -4.47
CA PRO A 47 1.18 -0.73 -5.02
C PRO A 47 2.26 -1.54 -4.32
N HIS A 48 2.23 -2.88 -4.44
CA HIS A 48 3.21 -3.80 -3.83
C HIS A 48 3.79 -4.87 -4.76
N ALA A 49 3.63 -4.74 -6.07
CA ALA A 49 4.44 -5.50 -7.02
C ALA A 49 5.96 -5.19 -6.87
N GLY A 50 6.80 -5.94 -7.61
CA GLY A 50 8.23 -5.67 -7.65
C GLY A 50 8.55 -4.26 -8.18
N TRP A 51 9.57 -3.61 -7.62
CA TRP A 51 9.92 -2.21 -7.83
C TRP A 51 10.17 -1.85 -9.30
N ALA A 52 10.73 -2.78 -10.07
CA ALA A 52 10.87 -2.64 -11.53
C ALA A 52 9.57 -2.22 -12.24
N PHE A 53 8.40 -2.65 -11.71
CA PHE A 53 7.07 -2.35 -12.23
C PHE A 53 6.37 -1.21 -11.50
N SER A 54 6.33 -1.25 -10.16
CA SER A 54 5.46 -0.38 -9.37
C SER A 54 6.20 0.62 -8.49
N GLY A 55 7.53 0.49 -8.38
CA GLY A 55 8.36 1.25 -7.44
C GLY A 55 8.30 2.77 -7.67
N SER A 56 8.18 3.23 -8.92
CA SER A 56 8.03 4.65 -9.22
C SER A 56 6.72 5.25 -8.71
N LEU A 57 5.63 4.48 -8.69
CA LEU A 57 4.35 4.93 -8.13
C LEU A 57 4.42 4.97 -6.59
N THR A 58 5.03 3.96 -5.97
CA THR A 58 5.30 3.96 -4.53
C THR A 58 6.15 5.17 -4.13
N ALA A 59 7.24 5.43 -4.86
CA ALA A 59 8.12 6.57 -4.64
C ALA A 59 7.40 7.91 -4.78
N LEU A 60 6.42 8.01 -5.70
CA LEU A 60 5.61 9.22 -5.90
C LEU A 60 4.75 9.54 -4.66
N VAL A 61 4.13 8.52 -4.04
CA VAL A 61 3.36 8.69 -2.79
C VAL A 61 4.26 9.13 -1.65
N PHE A 62 5.41 8.47 -1.46
CA PHE A 62 6.34 8.86 -0.40
C PHE A 62 6.96 10.25 -0.62
N SER A 63 7.21 10.63 -1.88
CA SER A 63 7.66 11.99 -2.23
C SER A 63 6.62 13.05 -1.87
N ALA A 64 5.34 12.77 -2.16
CA ALA A 64 4.25 13.66 -1.77
C ALA A 64 4.16 13.83 -0.25
N ILE A 65 4.25 12.72 0.51
CA ILE A 65 4.25 12.74 1.98
C ILE A 65 5.45 13.55 2.50
N ARG A 66 6.65 13.33 1.96
CA ARG A 66 7.86 14.04 2.36
C ARG A 66 7.81 15.54 2.05
N GLN A 67 7.13 15.93 0.98
CA GLN A 67 6.95 17.35 0.64
C GLN A 67 6.05 18.09 1.63
N GLN A 68 5.10 17.39 2.28
CA GLN A 68 4.18 18.00 3.25
C GLN A 68 4.61 17.81 4.71
N HIS A 69 5.50 16.85 5.00
CA HIS A 69 5.90 16.54 6.37
C HIS A 69 7.41 16.36 6.49
N ASP A 70 8.06 17.29 7.20
CA ASP A 70 9.49 17.18 7.53
C ASP A 70 9.81 15.98 8.43
N LYS A 71 8.82 15.52 9.22
CA LYS A 71 8.97 14.40 10.14
C LYS A 71 7.70 13.56 10.22
N VAL A 72 7.84 12.26 10.00
CA VAL A 72 6.84 11.24 10.29
C VAL A 72 7.39 10.33 11.39
N HIS A 73 6.60 10.08 12.43
CA HIS A 73 7.00 9.27 13.58
C HIS A 73 6.69 7.79 13.35
N THR A 74 5.52 7.50 12.78
CA THR A 74 5.07 6.13 12.53
C THR A 74 4.28 6.05 11.23
N PHE A 75 4.52 5.00 10.45
CA PHE A 75 3.63 4.61 9.36
C PHE A 75 2.77 3.43 9.79
N VAL A 76 1.45 3.59 9.81
CA VAL A 76 0.52 2.46 9.91
C VAL A 76 0.33 1.91 8.51
N ILE A 77 0.70 0.65 8.28
CA ILE A 77 0.65 0.05 6.94
C ILE A 77 -0.38 -1.06 6.96
N PHE A 78 -1.51 -0.81 6.32
CA PHE A 78 -2.52 -1.81 6.05
C PHE A 78 -2.09 -2.63 4.83
N GLY A 79 -1.87 -3.93 5.04
CA GLY A 79 -1.44 -4.88 4.01
C GLY A 79 -2.57 -5.78 3.53
N ALA A 80 -2.43 -6.27 2.30
CA ALA A 80 -3.25 -7.35 1.79
C ALA A 80 -3.01 -8.65 2.59
N ALA A 81 -4.06 -9.44 2.78
CA ALA A 81 -4.00 -10.73 3.46
C ALA A 81 -3.93 -11.87 2.42
N HIS A 82 -2.82 -12.00 1.68
CA HIS A 82 -2.75 -12.99 0.57
C HIS A 82 -2.71 -14.43 1.09
N SER A 83 -1.96 -14.68 2.17
CA SER A 83 -1.82 -16.00 2.78
C SER A 83 -2.45 -16.12 4.17
N TYR A 84 -2.94 -15.02 4.73
CA TYR A 84 -3.56 -15.00 6.05
C TYR A 84 -5.03 -15.41 5.97
N LEU A 85 -5.40 -16.43 6.75
CA LEU A 85 -6.73 -17.04 6.73
C LEU A 85 -7.61 -16.64 7.91
N GLY A 86 -7.10 -15.77 8.80
CA GLY A 86 -7.89 -15.28 9.93
C GLY A 86 -8.91 -14.24 9.48
N THR A 87 -10.01 -14.15 10.23
CA THR A 87 -11.13 -13.25 9.91
C THR A 87 -10.94 -11.83 10.47
N LEU A 88 -10.14 -11.68 11.53
CA LEU A 88 -9.83 -10.39 12.13
C LEU A 88 -8.52 -9.84 11.56
N PRO A 89 -8.38 -8.51 11.42
CA PRO A 89 -7.10 -7.89 11.10
C PRO A 89 -5.98 -8.36 12.03
N ALA A 90 -4.81 -8.65 11.46
CA ALA A 90 -3.67 -9.21 12.19
C ALA A 90 -2.56 -8.18 12.34
N VAL A 91 -2.25 -7.79 13.57
CA VAL A 91 -1.20 -6.83 13.91
C VAL A 91 0.11 -7.55 14.18
N CYS A 92 1.19 -7.09 13.56
CA CYS A 92 2.54 -7.37 14.06
C CYS A 92 2.81 -6.37 15.19
N ASP A 93 2.64 -6.80 16.43
CA ASP A 93 2.50 -5.92 17.60
C ASP A 93 3.81 -5.57 18.31
N ARG A 94 4.90 -6.24 17.96
CA ARG A 94 6.19 -6.10 18.63
C ARG A 94 7.37 -6.47 17.74
N GLY A 95 8.54 -5.98 18.14
CA GLY A 95 9.81 -6.36 17.55
C GLY A 95 10.25 -5.49 16.37
N VAL A 96 11.00 -6.08 15.45
CA VAL A 96 11.68 -5.39 14.35
C VAL A 96 11.51 -6.14 13.04
N TRP A 97 11.45 -5.38 11.94
CA TRP A 97 11.51 -5.91 10.59
C TRP A 97 12.87 -5.58 9.99
N GLN A 98 13.53 -6.58 9.41
CA GLN A 98 14.81 -6.40 8.73
C GLN A 98 14.59 -6.24 7.23
N THR A 99 15.34 -5.33 6.63
CA THR A 99 15.51 -5.17 5.18
C THR A 99 17.01 -5.07 4.87
N PRO A 100 17.41 -4.96 3.58
CA PRO A 100 18.79 -4.65 3.20
C PRO A 100 19.33 -3.33 3.77
N LEU A 101 18.46 -2.39 4.16
CA LEU A 101 18.84 -1.09 4.74
C LEU A 101 18.98 -1.14 6.28
N GLY A 102 18.77 -2.32 6.89
CA GLY A 102 18.84 -2.52 8.34
C GLY A 102 17.47 -2.79 8.95
N GLU A 103 17.36 -2.53 10.25
CA GLU A 103 16.15 -2.83 11.03
C GLU A 103 15.23 -1.60 11.12
N ILE A 104 13.91 -1.85 11.15
CA ILE A 104 12.90 -0.87 11.51
C ILE A 104 12.05 -1.40 12.66
N PHE A 105 11.71 -0.54 13.62
CA PHE A 105 10.98 -0.92 14.82
C PHE A 105 9.48 -0.87 14.60
N VAL A 106 8.78 -1.85 15.19
CA VAL A 106 7.33 -1.80 15.36
C VAL A 106 7.00 -0.73 16.42
N ASP A 107 5.95 0.06 16.18
CA ASP A 107 5.41 0.97 17.18
C ASP A 107 4.49 0.23 18.17
N GLU A 108 5.10 -0.41 19.17
CA GLU A 108 4.41 -1.27 20.14
C GLU A 108 3.36 -0.51 20.97
N GLU A 109 3.56 0.79 21.22
CA GLU A 109 2.59 1.65 21.91
C GLU A 109 1.32 1.82 21.05
N LEU A 110 1.50 2.05 19.75
CA LEU A 110 0.39 2.18 18.83
C LEU A 110 -0.29 0.83 18.57
N ALA A 111 0.49 -0.26 18.52
CA ALA A 111 -0.04 -1.61 18.41
C ALA A 111 -0.97 -1.95 19.58
N GLU A 112 -0.54 -1.70 20.81
CA GLU A 112 -1.35 -1.94 22.02
C GLU A 112 -2.65 -1.12 22.00
N ALA A 113 -2.58 0.14 21.56
CA ALA A 113 -3.76 0.99 21.43
C ALA A 113 -4.77 0.43 20.41
N VAL A 114 -4.30 -0.10 19.26
CA VAL A 114 -5.15 -0.73 18.25
C VAL A 114 -5.73 -2.06 18.75
N LEU A 115 -4.92 -2.89 19.42
CA LEU A 115 -5.39 -4.17 19.96
C LEU A 115 -6.46 -3.97 21.05
N SER A 116 -6.31 -2.92 21.86
CA SER A 116 -7.25 -2.56 22.93
C SER A 116 -8.66 -2.20 22.43
N THR A 117 -8.83 -1.89 21.14
CA THR A 117 -10.18 -1.65 20.57
C THR A 117 -10.96 -2.94 20.34
N GLY A 118 -10.28 -4.10 20.32
CA GLY A 118 -10.87 -5.38 19.94
C GLY A 118 -11.15 -5.51 18.43
N SER A 119 -10.74 -4.54 17.62
CA SER A 119 -10.93 -4.55 16.15
C SER A 119 -9.87 -5.36 15.40
N ALA A 120 -8.82 -5.81 16.10
CA ALA A 120 -7.71 -6.58 15.53
C ALA A 120 -7.16 -7.57 16.57
N VAL A 121 -6.34 -8.52 16.10
CA VAL A 121 -5.64 -9.51 16.93
C VAL A 121 -4.14 -9.40 16.76
N SER A 122 -3.39 -9.73 17.81
CA SER A 122 -1.93 -9.89 17.73
C SER A 122 -1.64 -11.20 17.03
N ASP A 123 -1.08 -11.13 15.83
CA ASP A 123 -0.56 -12.29 15.11
C ASP A 123 0.66 -11.92 14.26
N PRO A 124 1.84 -11.74 14.88
CA PRO A 124 3.08 -11.53 14.14
C PRO A 124 3.44 -12.66 13.16
N SER A 125 2.91 -13.87 13.34
CA SER A 125 3.22 -15.02 12.47
C SER A 125 2.57 -14.90 11.10
N ALA A 126 1.39 -14.25 11.04
CA ALA A 126 0.68 -13.95 9.79
C ALA A 126 1.53 -13.11 8.81
N HIS A 127 2.50 -12.34 9.32
CA HIS A 127 3.34 -11.44 8.53
C HIS A 127 4.58 -12.11 7.93
N LEU A 128 4.96 -13.32 8.36
CA LEU A 128 6.27 -13.91 8.04
C LEU A 128 6.52 -14.15 6.55
N SER A 129 5.47 -14.46 5.79
CA SER A 129 5.55 -14.74 4.35
C SER A 129 4.78 -13.72 3.50
N GLU A 130 4.18 -12.70 4.13
CA GLU A 130 3.39 -11.69 3.45
C GLU A 130 4.29 -10.53 2.97
N HIS A 131 4.10 -10.07 1.74
CA HIS A 131 4.99 -9.13 1.08
C HIS A 131 4.39 -7.73 0.93
N SER A 132 3.06 -7.59 0.96
CA SER A 132 2.37 -6.33 0.67
C SER A 132 2.88 -5.15 1.51
N ILE A 133 3.16 -5.38 2.79
CA ILE A 133 3.75 -4.38 3.69
C ILE A 133 5.27 -4.26 3.49
N GLU A 134 5.97 -5.39 3.37
CA GLU A 134 7.45 -5.43 3.35
C GLU A 134 8.04 -4.55 2.27
N VAL A 135 7.49 -4.59 1.06
CA VAL A 135 8.05 -3.87 -0.09
C VAL A 135 8.01 -2.34 0.06
N GLN A 136 7.24 -1.82 1.02
CA GLN A 136 7.18 -0.40 1.37
C GLN A 136 8.25 0.01 2.38
N VAL A 137 8.74 -0.95 3.18
CA VAL A 137 9.60 -0.68 4.34
C VAL A 137 10.94 -0.02 3.96
N PRO A 138 11.65 -0.46 2.90
CA PRO A 138 12.89 0.22 2.52
C PRO A 138 12.70 1.70 2.15
N PHE A 139 11.59 2.05 1.47
CA PHE A 139 11.27 3.46 1.19
C PHE A 139 11.09 4.27 2.48
N ILE A 140 10.41 3.70 3.48
CA ILE A 140 10.24 4.35 4.80
C ILE A 140 11.60 4.57 5.48
N GLN A 141 12.45 3.54 5.53
CA GLN A 141 13.78 3.64 6.14
C GLN A 141 14.65 4.70 5.46
N TYR A 142 14.60 4.77 4.13
CA TYR A 142 15.41 5.71 3.34
C TYR A 142 14.90 7.16 3.46
N LEU A 143 13.59 7.37 3.32
CA LEU A 143 13.02 8.72 3.23
C LEU A 143 12.65 9.34 4.57
N PHE A 144 12.39 8.51 5.59
CA PHE A 144 11.93 8.93 6.92
C PHE A 144 12.77 8.25 8.01
N PRO A 145 14.07 8.57 8.09
CA PRO A 145 14.97 7.94 9.05
C PRO A 145 14.46 8.12 10.48
N GLY A 146 14.39 7.01 11.23
CA GLY A 146 13.89 6.97 12.60
C GLY A 146 12.37 6.80 12.75
N ALA A 147 11.61 6.76 11.64
CA ALA A 147 10.21 6.38 11.69
C ALA A 147 10.06 4.91 12.11
N LYS A 148 8.98 4.62 12.85
CA LYS A 148 8.52 3.26 13.15
C LYS A 148 7.45 2.81 12.15
N ILE A 149 7.10 1.54 12.20
CA ILE A 149 5.95 1.00 11.45
C ILE A 149 4.94 0.32 12.38
N LEU A 150 3.68 0.30 11.98
CA LEU A 150 2.65 -0.58 12.54
C LEU A 150 2.06 -1.44 11.41
N PRO A 151 2.55 -2.67 11.21
CA PRO A 151 2.05 -3.58 10.19
C PRO A 151 0.71 -4.20 10.59
N ILE A 152 -0.31 -4.09 9.74
CA ILE A 152 -1.62 -4.71 9.97
C ILE A 152 -2.11 -5.37 8.69
N LEU A 153 -2.27 -6.69 8.67
CA LEU A 153 -2.94 -7.37 7.56
C LEU A 153 -4.45 -7.22 7.69
N VAL A 154 -5.12 -6.85 6.61
CA VAL A 154 -6.55 -6.49 6.64
C VAL A 154 -7.34 -7.37 5.66
N PRO A 155 -8.09 -8.35 6.17
CA PRO A 155 -9.07 -9.09 5.36
C PRO A 155 -10.11 -8.15 4.72
N PRO A 156 -10.61 -8.48 3.50
CA PRO A 156 -11.45 -7.59 2.71
C PRO A 156 -12.94 -7.71 3.10
N ASP A 157 -13.28 -7.25 4.31
CA ASP A 157 -14.67 -7.23 4.81
C ASP A 157 -14.97 -5.96 5.61
N ASP A 158 -16.21 -5.82 6.10
CA ASP A 158 -16.69 -4.62 6.79
C ASP A 158 -15.85 -4.20 8.01
N ARG A 159 -15.08 -5.12 8.62
CA ARG A 159 -14.17 -4.80 9.73
C ARG A 159 -13.02 -3.89 9.29
N ALA A 160 -12.66 -3.88 8.00
CA ALA A 160 -11.61 -3.01 7.47
C ALA A 160 -11.95 -1.52 7.69
N THR A 161 -13.19 -1.11 7.39
CA THR A 161 -13.65 0.25 7.61
C THR A 161 -13.64 0.61 9.10
N ALA A 162 -14.15 -0.29 9.95
CA ALA A 162 -14.16 -0.09 11.41
C ALA A 162 -12.73 0.06 11.98
N LEU A 163 -11.79 -0.76 11.52
CA LEU A 163 -10.37 -0.67 11.88
C LEU A 163 -9.80 0.70 11.50
N GLY A 164 -10.03 1.16 10.27
CA GLY A 164 -9.55 2.46 9.81
C GLY A 164 -10.05 3.62 10.67
N ALA A 165 -11.34 3.62 11.01
CA ALA A 165 -11.95 4.61 11.90
C ALA A 165 -11.32 4.57 13.31
N SER A 166 -11.14 3.38 13.89
CA SER A 166 -10.48 3.22 15.19
C SER A 166 -9.03 3.71 15.19
N VAL A 167 -8.26 3.41 14.13
CA VAL A 167 -6.89 3.90 13.96
C VAL A 167 -6.87 5.43 13.88
N ALA A 168 -7.77 6.06 13.12
CA ALA A 168 -7.86 7.51 13.04
C ALA A 168 -8.17 8.16 14.41
N GLU A 169 -9.07 7.57 15.19
CA GLU A 169 -9.37 8.05 16.55
C GLU A 169 -8.13 7.98 17.46
N ILE A 170 -7.36 6.89 17.39
CA ILE A 170 -6.11 6.74 18.14
C ILE A 170 -5.09 7.81 17.70
N ILE A 171 -4.95 8.04 16.40
CA ILE A 171 -4.03 9.05 15.84
C ILE A 171 -4.42 10.45 16.30
N ARG A 172 -5.71 10.82 16.31
CA ARG A 172 -6.18 12.14 16.77
C ARG A 172 -5.80 12.43 18.22
N ARG A 173 -5.64 11.40 19.06
CA ARG A 173 -5.22 11.53 20.47
C ARG A 173 -3.70 11.71 20.63
N GLN A 174 -2.93 11.57 19.56
CA GLN A 174 -1.46 11.63 19.54
C GLN A 174 -0.97 12.99 18.99
N GLU A 175 -1.36 14.10 19.61
CA GLU A 175 -1.13 15.47 19.11
C GLU A 175 0.34 15.81 18.78
N SER A 176 1.29 15.16 19.46
CA SER A 176 2.73 15.40 19.26
C SER A 176 3.40 14.49 18.22
N LYS A 177 2.70 13.49 17.69
CA LYS A 177 3.25 12.51 16.74
C LYS A 177 2.54 12.65 15.39
N LYS A 178 3.31 12.87 14.34
CA LYS A 178 2.84 12.71 12.96
C LYS A 178 2.81 11.22 12.60
N ILE A 179 1.61 10.69 12.36
CA ILE A 179 1.38 9.30 11.96
C ILE A 179 0.69 9.31 10.60
N ILE A 180 1.15 8.48 9.67
CA ILE A 180 0.60 8.38 8.30
C ILE A 180 0.06 6.96 8.07
N CYS A 181 -1.12 6.86 7.47
CA CYS A 181 -1.72 5.57 7.10
C CYS A 181 -1.40 5.23 5.64
N LEU A 182 -0.94 4.01 5.37
CA LEU A 182 -0.71 3.49 4.02
C LEU A 182 -1.55 2.26 3.75
N GLY A 183 -2.26 2.25 2.63
CA GLY A 183 -2.98 1.08 2.12
C GLY A 183 -2.18 0.44 1.00
N SER A 184 -1.79 -0.82 1.18
CA SER A 184 -1.01 -1.52 0.16
C SER A 184 -1.89 -2.43 -0.70
N THR A 185 -2.06 -2.06 -1.97
CA THR A 185 -2.82 -2.86 -2.94
C THR A 185 -2.34 -2.61 -4.38
N ASP A 186 -2.21 -3.69 -5.14
CA ASP A 186 -2.26 -3.64 -6.60
C ASP A 186 -3.72 -3.67 -7.08
N LEU A 187 -3.97 -3.37 -8.36
CA LEU A 187 -5.30 -3.33 -8.98
C LEU A 187 -5.59 -4.63 -9.75
N THR A 188 -6.20 -4.55 -10.94
CA THR A 188 -6.61 -5.75 -11.68
C THR A 188 -5.41 -6.58 -12.12
N HIS A 189 -5.36 -7.85 -11.69
CA HIS A 189 -4.46 -8.88 -12.22
C HIS A 189 -5.12 -9.52 -13.46
N TYR A 190 -4.92 -8.91 -14.63
CA TYR A 190 -5.57 -9.31 -15.88
C TYR A 190 -4.70 -10.27 -16.69
N GLY A 191 -5.30 -11.30 -17.27
CA GLY A 191 -4.67 -12.15 -18.28
C GLY A 191 -4.76 -13.65 -17.99
N PRO A 192 -4.39 -14.49 -18.99
CA PRO A 192 -4.46 -15.95 -18.86
C PRO A 192 -3.73 -16.50 -17.64
N ARG A 193 -2.60 -15.91 -17.25
CA ARG A 193 -1.81 -16.35 -16.09
C ARG A 193 -2.56 -16.20 -14.77
N TYR A 194 -3.44 -15.20 -14.69
CA TYR A 194 -4.25 -14.92 -13.51
C TYR A 194 -5.63 -15.57 -13.59
N GLY A 195 -5.97 -16.23 -14.71
CA GLY A 195 -7.29 -16.80 -14.94
C GLY A 195 -8.40 -15.75 -15.09
N PHE A 196 -8.05 -14.48 -15.30
CA PHE A 196 -8.99 -13.37 -15.37
C PHE A 196 -8.95 -12.71 -16.76
N VAL A 197 -9.84 -13.16 -17.65
CA VAL A 197 -9.93 -12.69 -19.05
C VAL A 197 -11.38 -12.38 -19.48
N PRO A 198 -12.18 -11.64 -18.69
CA PRO A 198 -13.60 -11.41 -18.99
C PRO A 198 -13.83 -10.64 -20.31
N LYS A 199 -12.80 -10.00 -20.88
CA LYS A 199 -12.84 -9.30 -22.17
C LYS A 199 -11.93 -9.92 -23.23
N GLY A 200 -11.47 -11.16 -23.04
CA GLY A 200 -10.53 -11.83 -23.93
C GLY A 200 -9.07 -11.41 -23.68
N THR A 201 -8.19 -11.62 -24.66
CA THR A 201 -6.73 -11.45 -24.53
C THR A 201 -6.14 -10.49 -25.56
N ASP A 202 -6.98 -9.75 -26.27
CA ASP A 202 -6.52 -8.73 -27.21
C ASP A 202 -6.03 -7.46 -26.47
N PRO A 203 -5.30 -6.54 -27.13
CA PRO A 203 -4.83 -5.31 -26.48
C PRO A 203 -5.94 -4.42 -25.91
N LYS A 204 -7.17 -4.48 -26.45
CA LYS A 204 -8.31 -3.70 -25.92
C LYS A 204 -8.79 -4.28 -24.59
N ALA A 205 -8.55 -5.56 -24.33
CA ALA A 205 -8.85 -6.19 -23.06
C ALA A 205 -8.01 -5.61 -21.92
N LEU A 206 -6.72 -5.34 -22.17
CA LEU A 206 -5.85 -4.65 -21.21
C LEU A 206 -6.28 -3.19 -21.01
N GLN A 207 -6.66 -2.51 -22.10
CA GLN A 207 -7.21 -1.16 -21.99
C GLN A 207 -8.51 -1.12 -21.18
N TRP A 208 -9.36 -2.16 -21.27
CA TRP A 208 -10.55 -2.27 -20.42
C TRP A 208 -10.18 -2.48 -18.95
N ALA A 209 -9.21 -3.35 -18.66
CA ALA A 209 -8.74 -3.57 -17.28
C ALA A 209 -8.33 -2.24 -16.64
N GLN A 210 -7.51 -1.45 -17.33
CA GLN A 210 -6.99 -0.18 -16.81
C GLN A 210 -8.02 0.96 -16.81
N ASN A 211 -8.74 1.17 -17.92
CA ASN A 211 -9.58 2.37 -18.10
C ASN A 211 -11.02 2.18 -17.62
N VAL A 212 -11.42 0.96 -17.28
CA VAL A 212 -12.76 0.64 -16.77
C VAL A 212 -12.69 -0.05 -15.42
N ASN A 213 -11.98 -1.17 -15.32
CA ASN A 213 -12.00 -1.99 -14.11
C ASN A 213 -11.23 -1.33 -12.94
N ASP A 214 -9.98 -0.96 -13.20
CA ASP A 214 -9.10 -0.24 -12.26
C ASP A 214 -9.66 1.16 -11.98
N LYS A 215 -10.16 1.83 -13.01
CA LYS A 215 -10.77 3.15 -12.88
C LYS A 215 -11.94 3.16 -11.89
N GLU A 216 -12.80 2.13 -11.91
CA GLU A 216 -13.90 2.02 -10.94
C GLU A 216 -13.37 1.98 -9.49
N PHE A 217 -12.34 1.17 -9.24
CA PHE A 217 -11.71 1.08 -7.91
C PHE A 217 -11.08 2.42 -7.49
N ILE A 218 -10.34 3.05 -8.40
CA ILE A 218 -9.68 4.34 -8.18
C ILE A 218 -10.73 5.42 -7.87
N ASP A 219 -11.79 5.54 -8.67
CA ASP A 219 -12.82 6.55 -8.48
C ASP A 219 -13.51 6.40 -7.11
N LEU A 220 -13.82 5.16 -6.69
CA LEU A 220 -14.36 4.89 -5.36
C LEU A 220 -13.39 5.26 -4.23
N ALA A 221 -12.08 5.03 -4.43
CA ALA A 221 -11.06 5.45 -3.49
C ALA A 221 -11.00 6.98 -3.38
N LEU A 222 -10.97 7.69 -4.51
CA LEU A 222 -10.93 9.16 -4.56
C LEU A 222 -12.18 9.80 -3.94
N GLU A 223 -13.34 9.15 -4.04
CA GLU A 223 -14.60 9.59 -3.42
C GLU A 223 -14.78 9.13 -1.97
N LEU A 224 -13.75 8.49 -1.38
CA LEU A 224 -13.75 7.98 0.00
C LEU A 224 -14.88 6.97 0.31
N LYS A 225 -15.24 6.14 -0.68
CA LYS A 225 -16.32 5.15 -0.58
C LYS A 225 -15.79 3.76 -0.20
N ALA A 226 -15.32 3.61 1.04
CA ALA A 226 -14.67 2.39 1.53
C ALA A 226 -15.52 1.10 1.33
N THR A 227 -16.80 1.12 1.70
CA THR A 227 -17.70 -0.05 1.58
C THR A 227 -17.96 -0.43 0.12
N ASP A 228 -18.24 0.56 -0.73
CA ASP A 228 -18.50 0.33 -2.16
C ASP A 228 -17.23 -0.19 -2.86
N LEU A 229 -16.06 0.28 -2.43
CA LEU A 229 -14.77 -0.18 -2.95
C LEU A 229 -14.51 -1.66 -2.65
N ILE A 230 -14.80 -2.13 -1.42
CA ILE A 230 -14.72 -3.57 -1.09
C ILE A 230 -15.68 -4.37 -1.98
N ALA A 231 -16.92 -3.91 -2.12
CA ALA A 231 -17.93 -4.57 -2.94
C ALA A 231 -17.53 -4.62 -4.42
N SER A 232 -16.94 -3.54 -4.95
CA SER A 232 -16.42 -3.47 -6.32
C SER A 232 -15.30 -4.48 -6.52
N ALA A 233 -14.33 -4.56 -5.59
CA ALA A 233 -13.25 -5.53 -5.69
C ALA A 233 -13.71 -6.98 -5.62
N ALA A 234 -14.65 -7.30 -4.73
CA ALA A 234 -15.23 -8.64 -4.64
C ALA A 234 -15.97 -9.05 -5.93
N LYS A 235 -16.67 -8.10 -6.56
CA LYS A 235 -17.44 -8.34 -7.79
C LYS A 235 -16.58 -8.38 -9.05
N ASN A 236 -15.60 -7.48 -9.15
CA ASN A 236 -14.89 -7.16 -10.39
C ASN A 236 -13.44 -7.64 -10.39
N GLY A 237 -12.90 -8.10 -9.26
CA GLY A 237 -11.49 -8.53 -9.16
C GLY A 237 -10.48 -7.42 -9.46
N ASN A 238 -10.82 -6.16 -9.13
CA ASN A 238 -10.03 -4.98 -9.49
C ASN A 238 -9.03 -4.52 -8.41
N ALA A 239 -8.80 -5.32 -7.36
CA ALA A 239 -7.75 -5.11 -6.37
C ALA A 239 -7.41 -6.39 -5.59
N CYS A 240 -6.14 -6.56 -5.21
CA CYS A 240 -5.68 -7.68 -4.35
C CYS A 240 -5.76 -7.37 -2.84
N GLY A 241 -5.73 -6.09 -2.45
CA GLY A 241 -5.80 -5.62 -1.06
C GLY A 241 -6.95 -4.64 -0.78
N PRO A 242 -8.22 -4.93 -1.17
CA PRO A 242 -9.31 -3.97 -0.98
C PRO A 242 -9.64 -3.68 0.49
N GLY A 243 -9.37 -4.63 1.41
CA GLY A 243 -9.46 -4.38 2.85
C GLY A 243 -8.45 -3.33 3.33
N ALA A 244 -7.21 -3.41 2.85
CA ALA A 244 -6.17 -2.42 3.17
C ALA A 244 -6.53 -1.03 2.64
N ALA A 245 -7.02 -0.94 1.40
CA ALA A 245 -7.48 0.32 0.83
C ALA A 245 -8.67 0.90 1.60
N ALA A 246 -9.66 0.08 1.97
CA ALA A 246 -10.83 0.51 2.72
C ALA A 246 -10.49 1.04 4.13
N ALA A 247 -9.58 0.36 4.85
CA ALA A 247 -9.08 0.84 6.14
C ALA A 247 -8.36 2.19 6.00
N THR A 248 -7.56 2.34 4.94
CA THR A 248 -6.85 3.59 4.63
C THR A 248 -7.80 4.73 4.33
N ILE A 249 -8.81 4.50 3.49
CA ILE A 249 -9.82 5.49 3.12
C ILE A 249 -10.64 5.91 4.33
N SER A 250 -11.07 4.95 5.16
CA SER A 250 -11.81 5.24 6.38
C SER A 250 -10.97 6.05 7.35
N ALA A 251 -9.69 5.70 7.52
CA ALA A 251 -8.78 6.47 8.36
C ALA A 251 -8.57 7.89 7.81
N ALA A 252 -8.37 8.04 6.49
CA ALA A 252 -8.18 9.33 5.83
C ALA A 252 -9.38 10.26 6.03
N LYS A 253 -10.59 9.74 5.77
CA LYS A 253 -11.85 10.46 5.98
C LYS A 253 -11.99 10.95 7.42
N ASP A 254 -11.70 10.07 8.38
CA ASP A 254 -11.73 10.41 9.79
C ASP A 254 -10.50 11.24 10.22
N LEU A 255 -9.48 11.42 9.40
CA LEU A 255 -8.40 12.38 9.65
C LEU A 255 -8.63 13.73 8.96
N GLY A 256 -9.79 13.89 8.29
CA GLY A 256 -10.24 15.16 7.72
C GLY A 256 -10.08 15.28 6.21
N SER A 257 -9.66 14.22 5.51
CA SER A 257 -9.61 14.22 4.05
C SER A 257 -11.03 14.28 3.47
N GLU A 258 -11.26 15.21 2.53
CA GLU A 258 -12.55 15.35 1.84
C GLU A 258 -12.62 14.53 0.54
N ARG A 259 -11.47 14.25 -0.06
CA ARG A 259 -11.32 13.47 -1.29
C ARG A 259 -9.89 12.92 -1.39
N GLY A 260 -9.71 11.88 -2.18
CA GLY A 260 -8.38 11.46 -2.62
C GLY A 260 -7.86 12.28 -3.80
N LEU A 261 -6.54 12.21 -3.99
CA LEU A 261 -5.82 12.76 -5.13
C LEU A 261 -5.03 11.63 -5.81
N LEU A 262 -5.40 11.31 -7.04
CA LEU A 262 -4.61 10.40 -7.88
C LEU A 262 -3.35 11.13 -8.35
N LEU A 263 -2.18 10.62 -7.95
CA LEU A 263 -0.88 11.14 -8.38
C LEU A 263 -0.47 10.55 -9.73
N ALA A 264 -0.67 9.24 -9.90
CA ALA A 264 -0.39 8.51 -11.14
C ALA A 264 -1.12 7.16 -11.17
N GLN A 265 -1.32 6.63 -12.37
CA GLN A 265 -1.77 5.27 -12.64
C GLN A 265 -0.92 4.70 -13.77
N THR A 266 -0.61 3.40 -13.70
CA THR A 266 0.01 2.66 -14.81
C THR A 266 -0.35 1.17 -14.73
N SER A 267 0.24 0.34 -15.58
CA SER A 267 0.16 -1.12 -15.49
C SER A 267 1.48 -1.78 -15.84
N SER A 268 1.67 -3.04 -15.43
CA SER A 268 2.90 -3.79 -15.76
C SER A 268 3.10 -3.95 -17.27
N SER A 269 2.02 -4.00 -18.06
CA SER A 269 2.11 -4.01 -19.52
C SER A 269 2.66 -2.70 -20.09
N GLU A 270 2.26 -1.54 -19.57
CA GLU A 270 2.81 -0.25 -19.99
C GLU A 270 4.29 -0.14 -19.59
N VAL A 271 4.62 -0.52 -18.36
CA VAL A 271 6.01 -0.46 -17.88
C VAL A 271 6.93 -1.40 -18.68
N MET A 272 6.47 -2.61 -19.03
CA MET A 272 7.24 -3.51 -19.90
C MET A 272 7.43 -2.94 -21.31
N HIS A 273 6.40 -2.30 -21.85
CA HIS A 273 6.50 -1.67 -23.15
C HIS A 273 7.53 -0.54 -23.11
N ASP A 274 7.43 0.35 -22.14
CA ASP A 274 8.24 1.57 -22.08
C ASP A 274 9.69 1.30 -21.66
N LYS A 275 9.92 0.41 -20.69
CA LYS A 275 11.27 0.11 -20.20
C LYS A 275 11.95 -1.02 -20.97
N MET A 276 11.19 -1.97 -21.51
CA MET A 276 11.75 -3.23 -22.05
C MET A 276 11.44 -3.44 -23.54
N GLY A 277 10.60 -2.60 -24.16
CA GLY A 277 10.15 -2.79 -25.54
C GLY A 277 9.35 -4.09 -25.75
N LYS A 278 8.70 -4.59 -24.69
CA LYS A 278 7.98 -5.88 -24.70
C LYS A 278 6.49 -5.67 -24.53
N SER A 279 5.71 -6.50 -25.22
CA SER A 279 4.26 -6.59 -25.02
C SER A 279 3.90 -7.88 -24.30
N SER A 280 2.78 -7.86 -23.57
CA SER A 280 2.24 -8.99 -22.84
C SER A 280 0.72 -9.04 -23.01
N THR A 281 0.15 -10.23 -22.91
CA THR A 281 -1.31 -10.43 -22.78
C THR A 281 -1.78 -10.40 -21.33
N ASP A 282 -0.84 -10.35 -20.40
CA ASP A 282 -1.06 -10.27 -18.96
C ASP A 282 -0.58 -8.90 -18.45
N SER A 283 -1.34 -8.33 -17.52
CA SER A 283 -1.03 -7.04 -16.90
C SER A 283 -1.52 -6.98 -15.46
N VAL A 284 -0.85 -6.19 -14.64
CA VAL A 284 -1.31 -5.81 -13.29
C VAL A 284 -1.41 -4.30 -13.26
N GLY A 285 -2.56 -3.76 -12.85
CA GLY A 285 -2.78 -2.33 -12.70
C GLY A 285 -2.21 -1.78 -11.39
N TYR A 286 -1.76 -0.52 -11.40
CA TYR A 286 -1.17 0.16 -10.25
C TYR A 286 -1.67 1.60 -10.16
N ALA A 287 -1.90 2.09 -8.95
CA ALA A 287 -2.24 3.50 -8.69
C ALA A 287 -1.49 4.05 -7.47
N ALA A 288 -1.14 5.33 -7.55
CA ALA A 288 -0.56 6.12 -6.47
C ALA A 288 -1.60 7.17 -6.05
N ILE A 289 -2.11 7.08 -4.82
CA ILE A 289 -3.16 8.00 -4.31
C ILE A 289 -2.71 8.56 -2.97
N VAL A 290 -2.99 9.84 -2.72
CA VAL A 290 -2.85 10.48 -1.40
C VAL A 290 -4.16 11.10 -0.94
N PHE A 291 -4.30 11.27 0.37
CA PHE A 291 -5.48 11.82 1.03
C PHE A 291 -5.12 12.84 2.09
#